data_AF-W7GCF7-F1
#
_entry.id   AF-W7GCF7-F1
#
_cell.length_a   1.000
_cell.length_b   1.000
_cell.length_c   1.000
_cell.angle_alpha   90.00
_cell.angle_beta   90.00
_cell.angle_gamma   90.00
#
_symmetry.space_group_name_H-M   'P 1'
#
loop_
_entity.id
_entity.type
_entity.pdbx_description
1 polymer ?
#
loop_
_entity_poly.entity_id
_entity_poly.type
_entity_poly.pdbx_seq_one_letter_code
_entity_poly.pdbx_strand_id
1 'polypeptide(L)'
;MSFRKCAILENQKDCHILEDKYKQLEIKLKDTENEKYMYERTCLMNEKRQNDMATEIKDLKNELYDCKNRLYKMSKSDVLDMKTTLYNQDILRDKIKEKEKDKETFQFNYNNIQSDEKPEHEETSDDPLNVKQKISSIEKQLILLKLEKANKESELIRCPKHGRRSEEIKKKEFIETKLKYLEDKINILNKNLKYMKLKKNEKNNI
;
A
#
# COMPACT_ATOMS: atom_id res chain seq x y z
N MET A 1 -63.73 49.93 4.96
CA MET A 1 -62.42 50.04 5.64
C MET A 1 -61.56 51.04 4.87
N SER A 2 -60.79 51.89 5.55
CA SER A 2 -59.86 52.83 4.89
C SER A 2 -58.59 52.08 4.46
N PHE A 3 -58.11 52.35 3.23
CA PHE A 3 -56.90 51.78 2.64
C PHE A 3 -55.68 51.80 3.59
N ARG A 4 -55.58 52.84 4.41
CA ARG A 4 -54.50 53.00 5.41
C ARG A 4 -54.49 51.88 6.46
N LYS A 5 -55.68 51.42 6.88
CA LYS A 5 -55.81 50.36 7.89
C LYS A 5 -55.43 48.99 7.33
N CYS A 6 -55.69 48.74 6.05
CA CYS A 6 -55.27 47.52 5.35
C CYS A 6 -53.75 47.47 5.19
N ALA A 7 -53.11 48.56 4.73
CA ALA A 7 -51.66 48.62 4.55
C ALA A 7 -50.87 48.43 5.86
N ILE A 8 -51.36 48.98 6.98
CA ILE A 8 -50.72 48.79 8.30
C ILE A 8 -50.78 47.32 8.74
N LEU A 9 -51.91 46.65 8.54
CA LEU A 9 -52.09 45.24 8.90
C LEU A 9 -51.23 44.30 8.03
N GLU A 10 -51.06 44.63 6.75
CA GLU A 10 -50.21 43.88 5.82
C GLU A 10 -48.73 44.02 6.20
N ASN A 11 -48.27 45.25 6.44
CA ASN A 11 -46.90 45.52 6.92
C ASN A 11 -46.60 44.82 8.25
N GLN A 12 -47.54 44.77 9.19
CA GLN A 12 -47.36 44.06 10.46
C GLN A 12 -47.19 42.54 10.26
N LYS A 13 -47.94 41.94 9.34
CA LYS A 13 -47.79 40.52 9.00
C LYS A 13 -46.43 40.25 8.36
N ASP A 14 -46.00 41.11 7.44
CA ASP A 14 -44.71 40.97 6.77
C ASP A 14 -43.53 41.12 7.74
N CYS A 15 -43.63 42.05 8.70
CA CYS A 15 -42.64 42.20 9.77
C CYS A 15 -42.51 40.92 10.62
N HIS A 16 -43.62 40.30 11.03
CA HIS A 16 -43.57 39.06 11.81
C HIS A 16 -42.98 37.89 11.00
N ILE A 17 -43.35 37.76 9.73
CA ILE A 17 -42.77 36.74 8.84
C ILE A 17 -41.26 36.94 8.70
N LEU A 18 -40.82 38.18 8.60
CA LEU A 18 -39.40 38.52 8.51
C LEU A 18 -38.65 38.20 9.80
N GLU A 19 -39.20 38.55 10.96
CA GLU A 19 -38.64 38.20 12.28
C GLU A 19 -38.48 36.69 12.47
N ASP A 20 -39.49 35.91 12.08
CA ASP A 20 -39.43 34.44 12.18
C ASP A 20 -38.37 33.86 11.24
N LYS A 21 -38.23 34.40 10.03
CA LYS A 21 -37.16 34.02 9.11
C LYS A 21 -35.77 34.35 9.68
N TYR A 22 -35.61 35.49 10.32
CA TYR A 22 -34.35 35.86 10.97
C TYR A 22 -33.99 34.90 12.10
N LYS A 23 -34.94 34.57 12.99
CA LYS A 23 -34.73 33.57 14.06
C LYS A 23 -34.34 32.20 13.50
N GLN A 24 -35.01 31.76 12.43
CA GLN A 24 -34.66 30.50 11.77
C GLN A 24 -33.26 30.51 11.17
N LEU A 25 -32.85 31.63 10.56
CA LEU A 25 -31.50 31.79 10.01
C LEU A 25 -30.44 31.81 11.13
N GLU A 26 -30.71 32.46 12.25
CA GLU A 26 -29.81 32.50 13.40
C GLU A 26 -29.57 31.10 14.00
N ILE A 27 -30.63 30.30 14.14
CA ILE A 27 -30.51 28.90 14.59
C ILE A 27 -29.67 28.09 13.60
N LYS A 28 -29.98 28.17 12.30
CA LYS A 28 -29.22 27.44 11.27
C LYS A 28 -27.76 27.84 11.22
N LEU A 29 -27.46 29.12 11.40
CA LEU A 29 -26.08 29.62 11.46
C LEU A 29 -25.34 28.99 12.64
N LYS A 30 -25.94 29.01 13.82
CA LYS A 30 -25.37 28.42 15.02
C LYS A 30 -25.13 26.92 14.88
N ASP A 31 -26.08 26.19 14.31
CA ASP A 31 -25.94 24.74 14.05
C ASP A 31 -24.79 24.48 13.06
N THR A 32 -24.69 25.28 12.00
CA THR A 32 -23.62 25.18 10.99
C THR A 32 -22.24 25.46 11.60
N GLU A 33 -22.12 26.46 12.47
CA GLU A 33 -20.87 26.78 13.18
C GLU A 33 -20.46 25.64 14.12
N ASN A 34 -21.45 25.03 14.79
CA ASN A 34 -21.20 23.92 15.70
C ASN A 34 -20.76 22.66 14.95
N GLU A 35 -21.40 22.35 13.81
CA GLU A 35 -20.97 21.28 12.91
C GLU A 35 -19.54 21.51 12.41
N LYS A 36 -19.24 22.73 11.94
CA LYS A 36 -17.89 23.13 11.50
C LYS A 36 -16.86 22.89 12.60
N TYR A 37 -17.14 23.32 13.83
CA TYR A 37 -16.25 23.11 14.97
C TYR A 37 -15.98 21.61 15.23
N MET A 38 -17.02 20.77 15.15
CA MET A 38 -16.88 19.32 15.35
C MET A 38 -16.03 18.67 14.24
N TYR A 39 -16.18 19.11 12.99
CA TYR A 39 -15.35 18.66 11.88
C TYR A 39 -13.89 19.08 12.05
N GLU A 40 -13.62 20.35 12.37
CA GLU A 40 -12.26 20.85 12.58
C GLU A 40 -11.55 20.11 13.72
N ARG A 41 -12.25 19.88 14.84
CA ARG A 41 -11.73 19.08 15.97
C ARG A 41 -11.40 17.65 15.55
N THR A 42 -12.25 17.03 14.73
CA THR A 42 -12.04 15.66 14.26
C THR A 42 -10.84 15.58 13.31
N CYS A 43 -10.70 16.55 12.40
CA CYS A 43 -9.55 16.66 11.49
C CYS A 43 -8.23 16.77 12.27
N LEU A 44 -8.17 17.65 13.26
CA LEU A 44 -6.97 17.82 14.10
C LEU A 44 -6.57 16.54 14.83
N MET A 45 -7.55 15.81 15.39
CA MET A 45 -7.27 14.53 16.06
C MET A 45 -6.78 13.46 15.09
N ASN A 46 -7.31 13.43 13.87
CA ASN A 46 -6.88 12.50 12.83
C ASN A 46 -5.47 12.82 12.33
N GLU A 47 -5.15 14.10 12.12
CA GLU A 47 -3.81 14.54 11.74
C GLU A 47 -2.78 14.16 12.79
N LYS A 48 -3.08 14.39 14.08
CA LYS A 48 -2.22 13.93 15.18
C LYS A 48 -1.97 12.42 15.13
N ARG A 49 -3.03 11.62 15.01
CA ARG A 49 -2.91 10.16 14.90
C ARG A 49 -2.09 9.74 13.68
N GLN A 50 -2.23 10.43 12.55
CA GLN A 50 -1.43 10.14 11.34
C GLN A 50 0.06 10.41 11.57
N ASN A 51 0.40 11.50 12.25
CA ASN A 51 1.78 11.82 12.60
C ASN A 51 2.38 10.80 13.58
N ASP A 52 1.59 10.38 14.58
CA ASP A 52 2.00 9.34 15.54
C ASP A 52 2.29 8.02 14.80
N MET A 53 1.38 7.57 13.93
CA MET A 53 1.57 6.36 13.11
C MET A 53 2.77 6.48 12.16
N ALA A 54 3.00 7.65 11.56
CA ALA A 54 4.14 7.86 10.67
C ALA A 54 5.47 7.73 11.42
N THR A 55 5.51 8.19 12.66
CA THR A 55 6.68 8.04 13.54
C THR A 55 6.90 6.57 13.91
N GLU A 56 5.85 5.86 14.34
CA GLU A 56 5.94 4.43 14.67
C GLU A 56 6.40 3.59 13.47
N ILE A 57 5.91 3.86 12.27
CA ILE A 57 6.35 3.18 11.04
C ILE A 57 7.85 3.44 10.77
N LYS A 58 8.32 4.66 11.01
CA LYS A 58 9.74 5.01 10.85
C LYS A 58 10.60 4.23 11.83
N ASP A 59 10.16 4.15 13.09
CA ASP A 59 10.89 3.44 14.14
C ASP A 59 10.93 1.93 13.86
N LEU A 60 9.80 1.32 13.50
CA LEU A 60 9.73 -0.08 13.11
C LEU A 60 10.62 -0.41 11.89
N LYS A 61 10.73 0.52 10.93
CA LYS A 61 11.65 0.34 9.78
C LYS A 61 13.12 0.35 10.23
N ASN A 62 13.47 1.21 11.17
CA ASN A 62 14.82 1.26 11.72
C ASN A 62 15.13 -0.03 12.51
N GLU A 63 14.21 -0.48 13.36
CA GLU A 63 14.35 -1.74 14.10
C GLU A 63 14.49 -2.94 13.17
N LEU A 64 13.71 -2.99 12.07
CA LEU A 64 13.81 -4.05 11.07
C LEU A 64 15.17 -4.02 10.37
N TYR A 65 15.67 -2.83 10.03
CA TYR A 65 16.99 -2.66 9.44
C TYR A 65 18.09 -3.17 10.38
N ASP A 66 18.02 -2.81 11.65
CA ASP A 66 18.96 -3.27 12.67
C ASP A 66 18.90 -4.78 12.88
N CYS A 67 17.70 -5.36 12.93
CA CYS A 67 17.51 -6.80 13.00
C CYS A 67 18.13 -7.51 11.78
N LYS A 68 17.89 -7.00 10.57
CA LYS A 68 18.46 -7.55 9.34
C LYS A 68 19.99 -7.46 9.34
N ASN A 69 20.55 -6.35 9.82
CA ASN A 69 21.98 -6.16 9.93
C ASN A 69 22.61 -7.12 10.97
N ARG A 70 21.96 -7.31 12.12
CA ARG A 70 22.39 -8.30 13.14
C ARG A 70 22.36 -9.72 12.58
N LEU A 71 21.27 -10.10 11.90
CA LEU A 71 21.14 -11.42 11.28
C LEU A 71 22.23 -11.64 10.21
N TYR A 72 22.49 -10.63 9.37
CA TYR A 72 23.56 -10.69 8.38
C TYR A 72 24.93 -10.91 9.05
N LYS A 73 25.24 -10.18 10.12
CA LYS A 73 26.50 -10.37 10.88
C LYS A 73 26.61 -11.78 11.47
N MET A 74 25.53 -12.31 12.06
CA MET A 74 25.50 -13.69 12.59
C MET A 74 25.69 -14.73 11.49
N SER A 75 24.97 -14.59 10.37
CA SER A 75 25.12 -15.50 9.22
C SER A 75 26.54 -15.48 8.62
N LYS A 76 27.23 -14.33 8.69
CA LYS A 76 28.64 -14.23 8.27
C LYS A 76 29.61 -14.79 9.32
N SER A 77 29.33 -14.70 10.62
CA SER A 77 30.20 -15.28 11.65
C SER A 77 30.15 -16.80 11.65
N ASP A 78 28.98 -17.40 11.44
CA ASP A 78 28.82 -18.87 11.40
C ASP A 78 29.48 -19.48 10.15
N VAL A 79 29.47 -18.76 9.03
CA VAL A 79 30.18 -19.16 7.81
C VAL A 79 31.70 -18.95 7.95
N LEU A 80 32.14 -17.96 8.74
CA LEU A 80 33.58 -17.77 8.94
C LEU A 80 34.19 -18.91 9.75
N ASP A 81 33.52 -19.48 10.75
CA ASP A 81 34.16 -20.49 11.60
C ASP A 81 34.35 -21.84 10.88
N MET A 82 33.37 -22.24 10.05
CA MET A 82 33.44 -23.49 9.27
C MET A 82 34.29 -23.34 8.00
N LYS A 83 34.24 -22.16 7.35
CA LYS A 83 35.04 -21.90 6.15
C LYS A 83 36.49 -21.59 6.50
N THR A 84 36.80 -21.03 7.68
CA THR A 84 38.19 -20.82 8.13
C THR A 84 38.85 -22.14 8.55
N THR A 85 38.11 -23.10 9.12
CA THR A 85 38.65 -24.45 9.40
C THR A 85 38.91 -25.26 8.12
N LEU A 86 38.01 -25.20 7.12
CA LEU A 86 38.24 -25.81 5.79
C LEU A 86 39.33 -25.08 5.00
N TYR A 87 39.30 -23.75 4.97
CA TYR A 87 40.29 -22.93 4.24
C TYR A 87 41.69 -23.05 4.85
N ASN A 88 41.85 -23.26 6.16
CA ASN A 88 43.17 -23.54 6.76
C ASN A 88 43.70 -24.95 6.41
N GLN A 89 42.81 -25.93 6.18
CA GLN A 89 43.18 -27.26 5.71
C GLN A 89 43.61 -27.24 4.23
N ASP A 90 42.97 -26.40 3.43
CA ASP A 90 43.33 -26.19 2.03
C ASP A 90 44.54 -25.27 1.86
N ILE A 91 44.75 -24.25 2.72
CA ILE A 91 45.96 -23.42 2.72
C ILE A 91 47.23 -24.24 3.04
N LEU A 92 47.15 -25.25 3.90
CA LEU A 92 48.30 -26.15 4.13
C LEU A 92 48.59 -27.05 2.91
N ARG A 93 47.58 -27.32 2.09
CA ARG A 93 47.71 -28.12 0.86
C ARG A 93 48.20 -27.27 -0.33
N ASP A 94 47.80 -26.00 -0.38
CA ASP A 94 48.02 -25.10 -1.51
C ASP A 94 49.24 -24.17 -1.35
N LYS A 95 49.79 -24.00 -0.13
CA LYS A 95 51.09 -23.30 0.07
C LYS A 95 52.30 -23.98 -0.59
N ILE A 96 52.11 -25.16 -1.19
CA ILE A 96 53.15 -25.85 -1.98
C ILE A 96 53.15 -25.39 -3.45
N LYS A 97 52.11 -24.70 -3.93
CA LYS A 97 52.03 -24.30 -5.34
C LYS A 97 51.63 -22.83 -5.49
N GLU A 98 52.56 -22.05 -6.05
CA GLU A 98 52.24 -20.83 -6.82
C GLU A 98 51.72 -19.67 -5.96
N LYS A 99 52.56 -18.82 -5.34
CA LYS A 99 53.40 -17.83 -6.06
C LYS A 99 52.95 -17.64 -7.50
N GLU A 100 51.94 -16.81 -7.73
CA GLU A 100 51.99 -15.73 -8.73
C GLU A 100 50.64 -15.00 -8.88
N LYS A 101 50.74 -13.67 -8.97
CA LYS A 101 49.83 -12.74 -9.66
C LYS A 101 48.59 -12.28 -8.90
N ASP A 102 48.87 -11.30 -8.06
CA ASP A 102 48.00 -10.30 -7.50
C ASP A 102 47.41 -9.33 -8.54
N LYS A 103 46.16 -8.92 -8.24
CA LYS A 103 45.52 -7.59 -8.40
C LYS A 103 44.76 -7.25 -9.68
N GLU A 104 43.43 -7.34 -9.57
CA GLU A 104 42.51 -6.35 -10.14
C GLU A 104 41.49 -5.85 -9.10
N THR A 105 41.18 -4.56 -9.21
CA THR A 105 40.54 -3.68 -8.24
C THR A 105 39.01 -3.68 -8.38
N PHE A 106 38.28 -3.95 -7.29
CA PHE A 106 36.81 -3.82 -7.25
C PHE A 106 36.38 -2.37 -6.95
N GLN A 107 35.60 -1.76 -7.85
CA GLN A 107 34.86 -0.53 -7.61
C GLN A 107 33.36 -0.83 -7.77
N PHE A 108 32.59 -0.78 -6.68
CA PHE A 108 31.14 -1.00 -6.70
C PHE A 108 30.41 0.30 -7.09
N ASN A 109 29.60 0.23 -8.16
CA ASN A 109 28.61 1.25 -8.49
C ASN A 109 27.21 0.65 -8.26
N TYR A 110 26.46 1.19 -7.29
CA TYR A 110 25.06 0.84 -7.05
C TYR A 110 24.19 1.69 -7.99
N ASN A 111 23.78 1.12 -9.14
CA ASN A 111 22.60 1.57 -9.88
C ASN A 111 22.20 0.51 -10.91
N ASN A 112 21.11 -0.20 -10.61
CA ASN A 112 20.19 -0.96 -11.47
C ASN A 112 19.87 -2.34 -10.88
N ILE A 113 18.76 -2.42 -10.16
CA ILE A 113 17.98 -3.66 -10.06
C ILE A 113 16.60 -3.35 -10.63
N GLN A 114 16.53 -3.21 -11.96
CA GLN A 114 15.45 -3.83 -12.71
C GLN A 114 15.83 -5.31 -12.76
N SER A 115 15.35 -6.09 -11.80
CA SER A 115 15.44 -7.54 -11.88
C SER A 115 14.34 -8.00 -12.83
N ASP A 116 14.75 -8.20 -14.08
CA ASP A 116 14.13 -9.10 -15.03
C ASP A 116 14.31 -10.52 -14.46
N GLU A 117 13.44 -10.92 -13.52
CA GLU A 117 13.45 -12.27 -12.95
C GLU A 117 12.94 -13.25 -14.02
N LYS A 118 13.89 -13.82 -14.76
CA LYS A 118 13.73 -15.15 -15.36
C LYS A 118 13.25 -16.11 -14.27
N PRO A 119 12.32 -17.03 -14.58
CA PRO A 119 11.88 -18.00 -13.60
C PRO A 119 13.03 -18.98 -13.35
N GLU A 120 13.70 -18.85 -12.21
CA GLU A 120 14.52 -19.92 -11.69
C GLU A 120 13.59 -21.11 -11.43
N HIS A 121 13.84 -22.19 -12.17
CA HIS A 121 13.25 -23.49 -11.96
C HIS A 121 13.74 -24.01 -10.62
N GLU A 122 13.04 -23.66 -9.54
CA GLU A 122 13.09 -24.45 -8.30
C GLU A 122 12.40 -25.79 -8.58
N GLU A 123 13.21 -26.82 -8.82
CA GLU A 123 12.80 -28.23 -8.70
C GLU A 123 12.43 -28.52 -7.24
N THR A 124 11.23 -28.11 -6.83
CA THR A 124 10.66 -28.53 -5.54
C THR A 124 9.64 -29.63 -5.78
N SER A 125 10.00 -30.83 -5.33
CA SER A 125 9.15 -31.97 -4.96
C SER A 125 7.66 -31.88 -5.34
N ASP A 126 7.26 -32.77 -6.25
CA ASP A 126 5.92 -32.98 -6.79
C ASP A 126 4.90 -33.55 -5.77
N ASP A 127 4.92 -33.10 -4.52
CA ASP A 127 3.93 -33.52 -3.53
C ASP A 127 2.54 -32.90 -3.84
N PRO A 128 1.50 -33.71 -4.11
CA PRO A 128 0.14 -33.22 -4.40
C PRO A 128 -0.43 -32.31 -3.31
N LEU A 129 0.02 -32.47 -2.07
CA LEU A 129 -0.39 -31.64 -0.93
C LEU A 129 0.11 -30.19 -1.07
N ASN A 130 1.35 -30.02 -1.56
CA ASN A 130 1.99 -28.73 -1.78
C ASN A 130 1.30 -27.95 -2.91
N VAL A 131 0.95 -28.62 -4.01
CA VAL A 131 0.23 -27.99 -5.14
C VAL A 131 -1.16 -27.50 -4.72
N LYS A 132 -1.89 -28.26 -3.89
CA LYS A 132 -3.21 -27.86 -3.37
C LYS A 132 -3.10 -26.62 -2.46
N GLN A 133 -2.08 -26.56 -1.62
CA GLN A 133 -1.80 -25.39 -0.77
C GLN A 133 -1.43 -24.16 -1.60
N LYS A 134 -0.58 -24.32 -2.64
CA LYS A 134 -0.23 -23.25 -3.58
C LYS A 134 -1.45 -22.70 -4.33
N ILE A 135 -2.34 -23.57 -4.83
CA ILE A 135 -3.61 -23.17 -5.45
C ILE A 135 -4.47 -22.37 -4.46
N SER A 136 -4.63 -22.86 -3.23
CA SER A 136 -5.42 -22.17 -2.19
C SER A 136 -4.82 -20.81 -1.83
N SER A 137 -3.48 -20.71 -1.78
CA SER A 137 -2.78 -19.45 -1.53
C SER A 137 -3.06 -18.42 -2.63
N ILE A 138 -2.97 -18.81 -3.90
CA ILE A 138 -3.29 -17.91 -5.03
C ILE A 138 -4.75 -17.50 -5.02
N GLU A 139 -5.68 -18.41 -4.72
CA GLU A 139 -7.11 -18.09 -4.62
C GLU A 139 -7.40 -17.05 -3.53
N LYS A 140 -6.77 -17.19 -2.36
CA LYS A 140 -6.85 -16.19 -1.28
C LYS A 140 -6.27 -14.84 -1.69
N GLN A 141 -5.10 -14.83 -2.35
CA GLN A 141 -4.49 -13.60 -2.87
C GLN A 141 -5.38 -12.91 -3.90
N LEU A 142 -6.01 -13.66 -4.80
CA LEU A 142 -6.96 -13.12 -5.78
C LEU A 142 -8.18 -12.47 -5.13
N ILE A 143 -8.73 -13.06 -4.06
CA ILE A 143 -9.84 -12.46 -3.31
C ILE A 143 -9.41 -11.12 -2.72
N LEU A 144 -8.26 -11.08 -2.05
CA LEU A 144 -7.74 -9.85 -1.44
C LEU A 144 -7.50 -8.75 -2.48
N LEU A 145 -6.89 -9.10 -3.61
CA LEU A 145 -6.63 -8.14 -4.69
C LEU A 145 -7.91 -7.61 -5.33
N LYS A 146 -8.94 -8.45 -5.50
CA LYS A 146 -10.25 -8.02 -6.00
C LYS A 146 -10.94 -7.06 -5.03
N LEU A 147 -10.84 -7.30 -3.73
CA LEU A 147 -11.36 -6.39 -2.69
C LEU A 147 -10.60 -5.05 -2.69
N GLU A 148 -9.27 -5.09 -2.78
CA GLU A 148 -8.44 -3.88 -2.87
C GLU A 148 -8.77 -3.06 -4.13
N LYS A 149 -8.95 -3.74 -5.27
CA LYS A 149 -9.36 -3.11 -6.52
C LYS A 149 -10.72 -2.42 -6.38
N ALA A 150 -11.75 -3.11 -5.87
CA ALA A 150 -13.08 -2.54 -5.66
C ALA A 150 -13.05 -1.32 -4.71
N ASN A 151 -12.23 -1.36 -3.66
CA ASN A 151 -12.04 -0.23 -2.76
C ASN A 151 -11.44 0.98 -3.48
N LYS A 152 -10.43 0.76 -4.35
CA LYS A 152 -9.81 1.83 -5.14
C LYS A 152 -10.72 2.37 -6.24
N GLU A 153 -11.56 1.55 -6.85
CA GLU A 153 -12.61 2.01 -7.78
C GLU A 153 -13.61 2.92 -7.05
N SER A 154 -14.03 2.56 -5.84
CA SER A 154 -14.89 3.40 -4.99
C SER A 154 -14.22 4.73 -4.61
N GLU A 155 -12.91 4.71 -4.30
CA GLU A 155 -12.14 5.93 -4.06
C GLU A 155 -12.09 6.83 -5.31
N LEU A 156 -11.91 6.24 -6.50
CA LEU A 156 -11.89 6.97 -7.76
C LEU A 156 -13.25 7.62 -8.09
N ILE A 157 -14.36 6.92 -7.85
CA ILE A 157 -15.72 7.44 -8.07
C ILE A 157 -16.00 8.65 -7.16
N ARG A 158 -15.47 8.64 -5.94
CA ARG A 158 -15.59 9.75 -4.98
C ARG A 158 -14.67 10.93 -5.31
N CYS A 159 -13.72 10.78 -6.22
CA CYS A 159 -12.88 11.91 -6.64
C CYS A 159 -13.70 12.91 -7.48
N PRO A 160 -13.54 14.23 -7.23
CA PRO A 160 -14.18 15.24 -8.06
C PRO A 160 -13.83 15.07 -9.54
N LYS A 161 -14.84 15.11 -10.43
CA LYS A 161 -14.62 14.94 -11.88
C LYS A 161 -13.72 16.03 -12.45
N HIS A 162 -13.76 17.24 -11.88
CA HIS A 162 -12.96 18.40 -12.27
C HIS A 162 -12.31 18.98 -11.00
N GLY A 163 -11.03 18.72 -10.80
CA GLY A 163 -10.26 19.34 -9.73
C GLY A 163 -9.65 20.66 -10.18
N ARG A 164 -9.90 21.75 -9.46
CA ARG A 164 -9.21 23.04 -9.71
C ARG A 164 -7.82 23.08 -9.05
N ARG A 165 -7.51 22.14 -8.15
CA ARG A 165 -6.22 22.05 -7.44
C ARG A 165 -5.38 20.90 -7.97
N SER A 166 -4.08 21.15 -8.18
CA SER A 166 -3.12 20.18 -8.72
C SER A 166 -3.01 18.89 -7.90
N GLU A 167 -3.29 18.94 -6.60
CA GLU A 167 -3.23 17.80 -5.68
C GLU A 167 -4.35 16.78 -5.95
N GLU A 168 -5.55 17.25 -6.32
CA GLU A 168 -6.69 16.38 -6.65
C GLU A 168 -6.45 15.62 -7.97
N ILE A 169 -5.80 16.27 -8.94
CA ILE A 169 -5.40 15.66 -10.21
C ILE A 169 -4.35 14.57 -9.96
N LYS A 170 -3.29 14.87 -9.19
CA LYS A 170 -2.26 13.90 -8.84
C LYS A 170 -2.82 12.69 -8.07
N LYS A 171 -3.76 12.94 -7.14
CA LYS A 171 -4.43 11.86 -6.39
C LYS A 171 -5.25 10.96 -7.32
N LYS A 172 -5.96 11.55 -8.28
CA LYS A 172 -6.74 10.80 -9.26
C LYS A 172 -5.84 9.92 -10.15
N GLU A 173 -4.78 10.50 -10.72
CA GLU A 173 -3.80 9.78 -11.54
C GLU A 173 -3.12 8.63 -10.78
N PHE A 174 -2.80 8.84 -9.51
CA PHE A 174 -2.25 7.80 -8.64
C PHE A 174 -3.21 6.63 -8.45
N ILE A 175 -4.50 6.91 -8.21
CA ILE A 175 -5.53 5.88 -8.03
C ILE A 175 -5.72 5.09 -9.33
N GLU A 176 -5.78 5.77 -10.49
CA GLU A 176 -5.89 5.13 -11.81
C GLU A 176 -4.68 4.23 -12.11
N THR A 177 -3.46 4.69 -11.81
CA THR A 177 -2.24 3.89 -11.97
C THR A 177 -2.25 2.67 -11.06
N LYS A 178 -2.69 2.83 -9.80
CA LYS A 178 -2.80 1.72 -8.85
C LYS A 178 -3.85 0.70 -9.29
N LEU A 179 -4.97 1.15 -9.86
CA LEU A 179 -6.00 0.26 -10.41
C LEU A 179 -5.48 -0.57 -11.57
N LYS A 180 -4.73 0.05 -12.48
CA LYS A 180 -4.08 -0.66 -13.59
C LYS A 180 -3.12 -1.74 -13.08
N TYR A 181 -2.27 -1.41 -12.11
CA TYR A 181 -1.36 -2.38 -11.49
C TYR A 181 -2.10 -3.56 -10.84
N LEU A 182 -3.21 -3.30 -10.13
CA LEU A 182 -4.01 -4.34 -9.50
C LEU A 182 -4.65 -5.26 -10.55
N GLU A 183 -5.12 -4.70 -11.68
CA GLU A 183 -5.66 -5.46 -12.80
C GLU A 183 -4.61 -6.39 -13.42
N ASP A 184 -3.42 -5.87 -13.70
CA ASP A 184 -2.31 -6.65 -14.26
C ASP A 184 -1.91 -7.80 -13.34
N LYS A 185 -1.83 -7.53 -12.02
CA LYS A 185 -1.49 -8.55 -11.02
C LYS A 185 -2.56 -9.64 -10.90
N ILE A 186 -3.85 -9.27 -10.93
CA ILE A 186 -4.96 -10.21 -10.96
C ILE A 186 -4.87 -11.10 -12.21
N ASN A 187 -4.58 -10.50 -13.36
CA ASN A 187 -4.47 -11.23 -14.63
C ASN A 187 -3.32 -12.24 -14.63
N ILE A 188 -2.14 -11.87 -14.11
CA ILE A 188 -1.01 -12.78 -13.96
C ILE A 188 -1.35 -13.94 -13.02
N LEU A 189 -1.93 -13.66 -11.85
CA LEU A 189 -2.31 -14.70 -10.88
C LEU A 189 -3.40 -15.63 -11.44
N ASN A 190 -4.37 -15.11 -12.18
CA ASN A 190 -5.37 -15.94 -12.86
C ASN A 190 -4.76 -16.87 -13.91
N LYS A 191 -3.79 -16.37 -14.71
CA LYS A 191 -3.04 -17.19 -15.67
C LYS A 191 -2.26 -18.30 -14.95
N ASN A 192 -1.56 -17.98 -13.87
CA ASN A 192 -0.79 -18.94 -13.07
C ASN A 192 -1.71 -19.99 -12.43
N LEU A 193 -2.86 -19.57 -11.90
CA LEU A 193 -3.86 -20.47 -11.32
C LEU A 193 -4.41 -21.42 -12.38
N LYS A 194 -4.74 -20.92 -13.57
CA LYS A 194 -5.21 -21.74 -14.70
C LYS A 194 -4.16 -22.77 -15.10
N TYR A 195 -2.90 -22.35 -15.22
CA TYR A 195 -1.78 -23.22 -15.56
C TYR A 195 -1.57 -24.34 -14.52
N MET A 196 -1.60 -24.01 -13.23
CA MET A 196 -1.48 -25.03 -12.16
C MET A 196 -2.65 -26.00 -12.12
N LYS A 197 -3.89 -25.52 -12.36
CA LYS A 197 -5.07 -26.39 -12.44
C LYS A 197 -5.01 -27.34 -13.65
N LEU A 198 -4.51 -26.88 -14.80
CA LEU A 198 -4.31 -27.71 -15.98
C LEU A 198 -3.24 -28.79 -15.75
N LYS A 199 -2.06 -28.42 -15.23
CA LYS A 199 -0.99 -29.36 -14.87
C LYS A 199 -1.43 -30.43 -13.86
N LYS A 200 -2.30 -30.07 -12.92
CA LYS A 200 -2.86 -31.02 -11.95
C LYS A 200 -3.77 -32.05 -12.63
N ASN A 201 -4.57 -31.63 -13.60
CA ASN A 201 -5.50 -32.53 -14.30
C ASN A 201 -4.77 -33.50 -15.24
N GLU A 202 -3.67 -33.08 -15.86
CA GLU A 202 -2.82 -33.94 -16.70
C GLU A 202 -2.15 -35.06 -15.88
N LYS A 203 -1.75 -34.79 -14.63
CA LYS A 203 -1.16 -35.79 -13.73
C LYS A 203 -2.14 -36.80 -13.14
N ASN A 204 -3.44 -36.51 -13.15
CA ASN A 204 -4.49 -37.39 -12.62
C ASN A 204 -5.07 -38.34 -13.69
N ASN A 205 -4.69 -38.17 -14.96
CA ASN A 205 -5.20 -38.95 -16.11
C ASN A 205 -4.16 -39.96 -16.65
N ILE A 206 -3.08 -40.21 -15.91
CA ILE A 206 -2.08 -41.26 -16.14
C ILE A 206 -2.19 -42.22 -14.96
#